data_AF-A0A7K6TSL7-F1
#
_entry.id   AF-A0A7K6TSL7-F1
#
_cell.length_a   1.000
_cell.length_b   1.000
_cell.length_c   1.000
_cell.angle_alpha   90.00
_cell.angle_beta   90.00
_cell.angle_gamma   90.00
#
_symmetry.space_group_name_H-M   'P 1'
#
loop_
_entity.id
_entity.type
_entity.pdbx_description
1 polymer ?
#
loop_
_entity_poly.entity_id
_entity_poly.type
_entity_poly.pdbx_seq_one_letter_code
_entity_poly.pdbx_strand_id
1 'polypeptide(L)'
;MRLCVCLVLLSFTLCASADVLAGGRFVWDAVGGAWDMLRAYRDMREANHIGADKYFHARGNYDAARRGPGGAWAAKVISDARESWQGDVSGRGAAD
;
A
#
# COMPACT_ATOMS: atom_id res chain seq x y z
N MET A 1 23.60 -23.65 -33.15
CA MET A 1 23.53 -22.17 -33.12
C MET A 1 22.10 -21.63 -33.09
N ARG A 2 21.22 -21.99 -34.02
CA ARG A 2 19.83 -21.46 -34.08
C ARG A 2 18.98 -21.74 -32.83
N LEU A 3 19.04 -22.95 -32.27
CA LEU A 3 18.30 -23.32 -31.05
C LEU A 3 18.75 -22.51 -29.82
N CYS A 4 20.06 -22.33 -29.62
CA CYS A 4 20.60 -21.54 -28.51
C CYS A 4 20.14 -20.08 -28.59
N VAL A 5 20.11 -19.50 -29.78
CA VAL A 5 19.62 -18.12 -29.99
C VAL A 5 18.14 -18.01 -29.62
N CYS A 6 17.31 -18.98 -30.01
CA CYS A 6 15.89 -19.02 -29.64
C CYS A 6 15.69 -19.13 -28.12
N LEU A 7 16.46 -19.99 -27.43
CA LEU A 7 16.35 -20.15 -25.98
C LEU A 7 16.75 -18.87 -25.22
N VAL A 8 17.80 -18.19 -25.67
CA VAL A 8 18.23 -16.91 -25.07
C VAL A 8 17.16 -15.85 -25.27
N LEU A 9 16.63 -15.69 -26.48
CA LEU A 9 15.56 -14.70 -26.75
C LEU A 9 14.30 -14.97 -25.91
N LEU A 10 13.86 -16.23 -25.82
CA LEU A 10 12.71 -16.61 -25.00
C LEU A 10 12.94 -16.30 -23.51
N SER A 11 14.14 -16.59 -22.98
CA SER A 11 14.48 -16.28 -21.59
C SER A 11 14.43 -14.77 -21.29
N PHE A 12 14.92 -13.93 -22.21
CA PHE A 12 14.82 -12.47 -22.08
C PHE A 12 13.38 -11.97 -22.13
N THR A 13 12.56 -12.47 -23.07
CA THR A 13 11.14 -12.09 -23.14
C THR A 13 10.34 -12.54 -21.91
N LEU A 14 10.67 -13.71 -21.35
CA LEU A 14 10.05 -14.21 -20.13
C LEU A 14 10.46 -13.36 -18.91
N CYS A 15 11.73 -12.98 -18.82
CA CYS A 15 12.22 -12.12 -17.73
C CYS A 15 11.55 -10.74 -17.78
N ALA A 16 11.57 -10.09 -18.95
CA ALA A 16 10.95 -8.78 -19.14
C ALA A 16 9.43 -8.79 -18.87
N SER A 17 8.73 -9.86 -19.25
CA SER A 17 7.29 -10.00 -18.95
C SER A 17 7.02 -10.25 -17.46
N ALA A 18 7.89 -11.00 -16.76
CA ALA A 18 7.79 -11.19 -15.32
C ALA A 18 7.96 -9.87 -14.55
N ASP A 19 8.92 -9.02 -14.95
CA ASP A 19 9.14 -7.71 -14.34
C ASP A 19 7.94 -6.76 -14.55
N VAL A 20 7.36 -6.74 -15.74
CA VAL A 20 6.16 -5.95 -16.05
C VAL A 20 4.95 -6.43 -15.23
N LEU A 21 4.76 -7.75 -15.10
CA LEU A 21 3.68 -8.31 -14.30
C LEU A 21 3.86 -8.01 -12.80
N ALA A 22 5.09 -8.13 -12.28
CA ALA A 22 5.41 -7.80 -10.91
C ALA A 22 5.18 -6.31 -10.62
N GLY A 23 5.62 -5.42 -11.53
CA GLY A 23 5.38 -3.98 -11.43
C GLY A 23 3.88 -3.63 -11.49
N GLY A 24 3.14 -4.24 -12.41
CA GLY A 24 1.69 -4.07 -12.52
C GLY A 24 0.96 -4.52 -11.27
N ARG A 25 1.35 -5.67 -10.69
CA ARG A 25 0.78 -6.16 -9.43
C ARG A 25 1.07 -5.23 -8.26
N PHE A 26 2.29 -4.72 -8.16
CA PHE A 26 2.66 -3.74 -7.13
C PHE A 26 1.79 -2.49 -7.20
N VAL A 27 1.61 -1.90 -8.38
CA VAL A 27 0.76 -0.72 -8.57
C VAL A 27 -0.68 -1.02 -8.20
N TRP A 28 -1.22 -2.17 -8.62
CA TRP A 28 -2.58 -2.58 -8.29
C TRP A 28 -2.80 -2.75 -6.78
N ASP A 29 -1.85 -3.40 -6.10
CA ASP A 29 -1.89 -3.55 -4.64
C ASP A 29 -1.82 -2.19 -3.94
N ALA A 30 -1.01 -1.25 -4.44
CA ALA A 30 -0.87 0.09 -3.88
C ALA A 30 -2.16 0.93 -4.02
N VAL A 31 -2.79 0.92 -5.20
CA VAL A 31 -4.09 1.58 -5.41
C VAL A 31 -5.16 0.99 -4.49
N GLY A 32 -5.20 -0.35 -4.38
CA GLY A 32 -6.11 -1.03 -3.47
C GLY A 32 -5.84 -0.68 -2.00
N GLY A 33 -4.57 -0.62 -1.59
CA GLY A 33 -4.17 -0.27 -0.24
C GLY A 33 -4.54 1.16 0.14
N ALA A 34 -4.36 2.12 -0.78
CA ALA A 34 -4.81 3.49 -0.60
C ALA A 34 -6.34 3.58 -0.41
N TRP A 35 -7.11 2.78 -1.16
CA TRP A 35 -8.56 2.72 -1.00
C TRP A 35 -8.98 2.13 0.36
N ASP A 36 -8.28 1.11 0.85
CA ASP A 36 -8.55 0.53 2.17
C ASP A 36 -8.23 1.52 3.31
N MET A 37 -7.14 2.28 3.19
CA MET A 37 -6.81 3.37 4.13
C MET A 37 -7.90 4.45 4.14
N LEU A 38 -8.39 4.86 2.96
CA LEU A 38 -9.49 5.81 2.85
C LEU A 38 -10.79 5.25 3.46
N ARG A 39 -11.11 3.97 3.20
CA ARG A 39 -12.28 3.32 3.79
C ARG A 39 -12.19 3.32 5.31
N ALA A 40 -11.03 2.95 5.88
CA ALA A 40 -10.83 2.94 7.31
C ALA A 40 -11.04 4.33 7.94
N TYR A 41 -10.56 5.40 7.29
CA TYR A 41 -10.83 6.76 7.71
C TYR A 41 -12.31 7.14 7.65
N ARG A 42 -13.03 6.76 6.58
CA ARG A 42 -14.46 7.04 6.44
C ARG A 42 -15.28 6.31 7.50
N ASP A 43 -15.01 5.04 7.72
CA ASP A 43 -15.68 4.24 8.74
C ASP A 43 -15.40 4.78 10.16
N MET A 44 -14.17 5.25 10.43
CA MET A 44 -13.84 5.93 11.70
C MET A 44 -14.69 7.17 11.92
N ARG A 45 -14.85 7.99 10.87
CA ARG A 45 -15.69 9.19 10.93
C ARG A 45 -17.16 8.86 11.12
N GLU A 46 -17.66 7.86 10.41
CA GLU A 46 -19.06 7.43 10.50
C GLU A 46 -19.37 6.82 11.87
N ALA A 47 -18.47 5.97 12.39
CA ALA A 47 -18.64 5.34 13.69
C ALA A 47 -18.68 6.35 14.84
N ASN A 48 -17.99 7.49 14.69
CA ASN A 48 -17.94 8.58 15.67
C ASN A 48 -17.74 8.10 17.12
N HIS A 49 -16.90 7.09 17.30
CA HIS A 49 -16.70 6.40 18.57
C HIS A 49 -15.44 6.90 19.27
N ILE A 50 -15.58 7.31 20.53
CA ILE A 50 -14.47 7.85 21.34
C ILE A 50 -13.43 6.74 21.57
N GLY A 51 -12.16 7.04 21.29
CA GLY A 51 -11.04 6.11 21.51
C GLY A 51 -10.89 4.98 20.48
N ALA A 52 -11.68 4.97 19.40
CA ALA A 52 -11.57 3.95 18.35
C ALA A 52 -10.54 4.28 17.25
N ASP A 53 -9.89 5.43 17.28
CA ASP A 53 -9.00 5.89 16.21
C ASP A 53 -7.84 4.91 15.95
N LYS A 54 -7.26 4.34 17.01
CA LYS A 54 -6.19 3.33 16.90
C LYS A 54 -6.67 2.03 16.27
N TYR A 55 -7.91 1.62 16.53
CA TYR A 55 -8.51 0.45 15.87
C TYR A 55 -8.64 0.69 14.37
N PHE A 56 -9.21 1.82 13.94
CA PHE A 56 -9.38 2.09 12.52
C PHE A 56 -8.04 2.28 11.80
N HIS A 57 -7.06 2.88 12.45
CA HIS A 57 -5.71 2.98 11.91
C HIS A 57 -5.06 1.60 11.71
N ALA A 58 -5.14 0.72 12.72
CA ALA A 58 -4.62 -0.64 12.62
C ALA A 58 -5.35 -1.46 11.55
N ARG A 59 -6.69 -1.36 11.48
CA ARG A 59 -7.51 -2.05 10.48
C ARG A 59 -7.18 -1.60 9.06
N GLY A 60 -7.05 -0.28 8.83
CA GLY A 60 -6.67 0.25 7.52
C GLY A 60 -5.31 -0.25 7.05
N ASN A 61 -4.30 -0.22 7.94
CA ASN A 61 -2.97 -0.75 7.64
C ASN A 61 -3.00 -2.27 7.38
N TYR A 62 -3.76 -3.02 8.18
CA TYR A 62 -3.91 -4.47 8.02
C TYR A 62 -4.56 -4.83 6.68
N ASP A 63 -5.67 -4.20 6.33
CA ASP A 63 -6.39 -4.46 5.08
C ASP A 63 -5.52 -4.11 3.85
N ALA A 64 -4.83 -2.97 3.90
CA ALA A 64 -3.92 -2.56 2.84
C ALA A 64 -2.71 -3.50 2.71
N ALA A 65 -2.05 -3.87 3.81
CA ALA A 65 -0.90 -4.77 3.79
C ALA A 65 -1.25 -6.17 3.29
N ARG A 66 -2.49 -6.64 3.53
CA ARG A 66 -2.97 -7.94 3.03
C ARG A 66 -3.09 -8.04 1.53
N ARG A 67 -3.06 -6.93 0.78
CA ARG A 67 -3.07 -6.96 -0.68
C ARG A 67 -1.75 -7.43 -1.28
N GLY A 68 -0.64 -7.08 -0.62
CA GLY A 68 0.71 -7.37 -1.08
C GLY A 68 1.67 -6.20 -0.84
N PRO A 69 2.90 -6.27 -1.40
CA PRO A 69 3.95 -5.29 -1.15
C PRO A 69 3.54 -3.85 -1.48
N GLY A 70 2.79 -3.64 -2.57
CA GLY A 70 2.31 -2.30 -2.94
C GLY A 70 1.31 -1.73 -1.94
N GLY A 71 0.41 -2.57 -1.42
CA GLY A 71 -0.57 -2.16 -0.41
C GLY A 71 0.09 -1.83 0.92
N ALA A 72 1.08 -2.62 1.35
CA ALA A 72 1.90 -2.32 2.53
C ALA A 72 2.69 -1.01 2.37
N TRP A 73 3.25 -0.77 1.18
CA TRP A 73 3.92 0.49 0.85
C TRP A 73 2.97 1.69 0.92
N ALA A 74 1.77 1.58 0.33
CA ALA A 74 0.76 2.64 0.37
C ALA A 74 0.32 2.94 1.81
N ALA A 75 0.10 1.90 2.62
CA ALA A 75 -0.24 2.02 4.03
C ALA A 75 0.81 2.80 4.82
N LYS A 76 2.10 2.49 4.59
CA LYS A 76 3.22 3.21 5.20
C LYS A 76 3.23 4.69 4.80
N VAL A 77 3.23 4.99 3.50
CA VAL A 77 3.31 6.38 3.00
C VAL A 77 2.16 7.24 3.54
N ILE A 78 0.94 6.70 3.54
CA ILE A 78 -0.24 7.44 4.02
C ILE A 78 -0.19 7.62 5.55
N SER A 79 0.31 6.63 6.29
CA SER A 79 0.46 6.74 7.75
C SER A 79 1.50 7.79 8.13
N ASP A 80 2.68 7.76 7.51
CA ASP A 80 3.76 8.73 7.72
C ASP A 80 3.28 10.17 7.38
N ALA A 81 2.55 10.33 6.28
CA ALA A 81 1.98 11.63 5.89
C ALA A 81 0.92 12.13 6.90
N ARG A 82 0.07 11.24 7.41
CA ARG A 82 -0.92 11.57 8.44
C ARG A 82 -0.25 11.98 9.74
N GLU A 83 0.82 11.32 10.14
CA GLU A 83 1.57 11.62 11.36
C GLU A 83 2.25 13.00 11.28
N SER A 84 2.95 13.29 10.18
CA SER A 84 3.55 14.62 9.97
C SER A 84 2.48 15.72 10.01
N TRP A 85 1.35 15.54 9.33
CA TRP A 85 0.25 16.50 9.41
C TRP A 85 -0.26 16.69 10.85
N GLN A 86 -0.29 15.61 11.64
CA GLN A 86 -0.79 15.68 13.00
C GLN A 86 0.15 16.43 13.94
N GLY A 87 1.45 16.14 13.85
CA GLY A 87 2.48 16.81 14.66
C GLY A 87 2.73 18.25 14.25
N ASP A 88 2.87 18.50 12.95
CA ASP A 88 3.32 19.80 12.44
C ASP A 88 2.19 20.83 12.29
N VAL A 89 0.97 20.36 11.97
CA VAL A 89 -0.13 21.26 11.57
C VAL A 89 -1.28 21.23 12.57
N SER A 90 -1.68 20.05 13.05
CA SER A 90 -2.85 19.94 13.94
C SER A 90 -2.53 20.11 15.43
N GLY A 91 -1.25 20.09 15.81
CA GLY A 91 -0.79 20.25 17.19
C GLY A 91 -1.06 19.05 18.10
N ARG A 92 -1.15 17.83 17.54
CA ARG A 92 -1.32 16.60 18.31
C ARG A 92 0.01 16.20 18.95
N GLY A 93 0.00 15.73 20.20
CA GLY A 93 1.21 15.43 20.95
C GLY A 93 1.97 14.25 20.35
N ALA A 94 3.31 14.30 20.35
CA ALA A 94 4.16 13.23 19.80
C ALA A 94 4.03 11.87 20.51
N ALA A 95 3.39 11.85 21.69
CA ALA A 95 3.12 10.63 22.46
C ALA A 95 1.75 9.99 22.15
N ASP A 96 0.93 10.62 21.31
CA ASP A 96 -0.44 10.19 20.98
C ASP A 96 -0.50 9.21 19.81
#